data_AF-A0A7Y9WPV8-F1
#
_entry.id   AF-A0A7Y9WPV8-F1
#
_cell.length_a   1.000
_cell.length_b   1.000
_cell.length_c   1.000
_cell.angle_alpha   90.00
_cell.angle_beta   90.00
_cell.angle_gamma   90.00
#
_symmetry.space_group_name_H-M   'P 1'
#
loop_
_entity.id
_entity.type
_entity.pdbx_description
1 polymer ?
#
loop_
_entity_poly.entity_id
_entity_poly.type
_entity_poly.pdbx_seq_one_letter_code
_entity_poly.pdbx_strand_id
1 'polypeptide(L)'
;MSGSIVQPPTAATQPGAAESRAYELVVIGGSAGGIEVLNVLLGALPADFAAAVMIVTHLPPDSPSYLVPAFAHRCALPVLEPDAGERILPGRVHVAPPGYHMLVEVDRTVALSTDAAVRFSRPSIDVLFESAAAVCGAGLLAILLSGANDDGAQGLKRVRAFGGTTWVQAPDTASSPEMPRAAIETGVADYIYTPETMALRLAALPASL
;
A
#
# COMPACT_ATOMS: atom_id res chain seq x y z
N MET A 1 7.00 -21.43 50.91
CA MET A 1 6.68 -21.82 49.53
C MET A 1 5.85 -20.70 48.92
N SER A 2 6.52 -19.71 48.31
CA SER A 2 5.86 -18.54 47.71
C SER A 2 5.47 -18.86 46.28
N GLY A 3 4.17 -18.79 45.98
CA GLY A 3 3.66 -18.83 44.61
C GLY A 3 3.99 -17.52 43.89
N SER A 4 4.61 -17.64 42.72
CA SER A 4 4.81 -16.51 41.81
C SER A 4 3.60 -16.42 40.88
N ILE A 5 2.83 -15.34 41.03
CA ILE A 5 1.72 -15.01 40.15
C ILE A 5 2.34 -14.32 38.94
N VAL A 6 2.34 -14.99 37.79
CA VAL A 6 2.70 -14.37 36.51
C VAL A 6 1.57 -13.43 36.13
N GLN A 7 1.87 -12.13 36.16
CA GLN A 7 0.98 -11.08 35.72
C GLN A 7 0.96 -11.06 34.17
N PRO A 8 -0.21 -11.05 33.51
CA PRO A 8 -0.26 -10.94 32.06
C PRO A 8 0.21 -9.55 31.61
N PRO A 9 0.79 -9.40 30.41
CA PRO A 9 1.18 -8.09 29.91
C PRO A 9 -0.06 -7.24 29.60
N THR A 10 -0.24 -6.17 30.36
CA THR A 10 -1.22 -5.12 30.09
C THR A 10 -0.51 -3.92 29.45
N ALA A 11 -0.85 -3.61 28.20
CA ALA A 11 -1.07 -2.24 27.73
C ALA A 11 -1.36 -2.25 26.22
N ALA A 12 -2.61 -1.96 25.85
CA ALA A 12 -2.95 -1.49 24.52
C ALA A 12 -2.16 -0.20 24.24
N THR A 13 -1.37 -0.21 23.17
CA THR A 13 -0.65 0.97 22.70
C THR A 13 -1.65 2.07 22.36
N GLN A 14 -1.50 3.22 23.01
CA GLN A 14 -2.21 4.46 22.68
C GLN A 14 -2.06 4.80 21.20
N PRO A 15 -3.10 5.33 20.53
CA PRO A 15 -2.97 5.71 19.15
C PRO A 15 -2.00 6.89 18.97
N GLY A 16 -0.90 6.64 18.26
CA GLY A 16 0.09 7.65 17.90
C GLY A 16 -0.38 8.57 16.77
N ALA A 17 0.38 9.65 16.55
CA ALA A 17 0.16 10.80 15.64
C ALA A 17 -0.28 10.52 14.18
N ALA A 18 -0.43 9.25 13.77
CA ALA A 18 -0.97 8.88 12.47
C ALA A 18 -2.50 9.15 12.34
N GLU A 19 -3.25 9.25 13.45
CA GLU A 19 -4.71 9.38 13.42
C GLU A 19 -5.25 10.76 13.00
N SER A 20 -4.40 11.80 12.93
CA SER A 20 -4.83 13.15 12.56
C SER A 20 -4.33 13.63 11.19
N ARG A 21 -3.59 12.79 10.46
CA ARG A 21 -2.98 13.18 9.18
C ARG A 21 -3.88 12.74 8.03
N ALA A 22 -4.38 13.71 7.26
CA ALA A 22 -5.03 13.43 5.98
C ALA A 22 -3.98 13.14 4.91
N TYR A 23 -4.23 12.12 4.09
CA TYR A 23 -3.42 11.75 2.93
C TYR A 23 -4.19 12.07 1.65
N GLU A 24 -3.50 12.58 0.62
CA GLU A 24 -4.11 12.77 -0.70
C GLU A 24 -4.11 11.48 -1.51
N LEU A 25 -3.09 10.64 -1.30
CA LEU A 25 -2.88 9.41 -2.04
C LEU A 25 -2.36 8.32 -1.09
N VAL A 26 -2.93 7.13 -1.22
CA VAL A 26 -2.43 5.88 -0.65
C VAL A 26 -1.91 5.00 -1.78
N VAL A 27 -0.64 4.63 -1.75
CA VAL A 27 -0.06 3.64 -2.68
C VAL A 27 0.17 2.32 -1.94
N ILE A 28 -0.26 1.21 -2.54
CA ILE A 28 -0.14 -0.12 -1.93
C ILE A 28 0.59 -1.06 -2.90
N GLY A 29 1.62 -1.73 -2.40
CA GLY A 29 2.44 -2.67 -3.15
C GLY A 29 2.40 -4.06 -2.53
N GLY A 30 2.18 -5.10 -3.34
CA GLY A 30 2.23 -6.50 -2.90
C GLY A 30 2.58 -7.49 -4.01
N SER A 31 2.79 -8.75 -3.62
CA SER A 31 3.14 -9.83 -4.55
C SER A 31 2.54 -11.15 -4.04
N ALA A 32 3.34 -12.22 -3.90
CA ALA A 32 2.91 -13.49 -3.30
C ALA A 32 2.29 -13.26 -1.89
N GLY A 33 1.02 -13.62 -1.74
CA GLY A 33 0.22 -13.37 -0.52
C GLY A 33 -0.33 -11.97 -0.34
N GLY A 34 -0.05 -11.05 -1.26
CA GLY A 34 -0.52 -9.67 -1.17
C GLY A 34 -2.01 -9.52 -1.44
N ILE A 35 -2.60 -10.41 -2.25
CA ILE A 35 -4.03 -10.36 -2.64
C ILE A 35 -4.94 -10.60 -1.43
N GLU A 36 -4.61 -11.58 -0.58
CA GLU A 36 -5.34 -11.89 0.64
C GLU A 36 -5.36 -10.68 1.58
N VAL A 37 -4.23 -10.01 1.70
CA VAL A 37 -4.07 -8.81 2.53
C VAL A 37 -4.85 -7.64 1.92
N LEU A 38 -4.73 -7.40 0.61
CA LEU A 38 -5.50 -6.39 -0.10
C LEU A 38 -7.01 -6.55 0.08
N ASN A 39 -7.53 -7.80 0.10
CA ASN A 39 -8.95 -8.04 0.37
C ASN A 39 -9.38 -7.58 1.78
N VAL A 40 -8.50 -7.72 2.78
CA VAL A 40 -8.74 -7.24 4.15
C VAL A 40 -8.73 -5.70 4.18
N LEU A 41 -7.73 -5.08 3.57
CA LEU A 41 -7.56 -3.63 3.55
C LEU A 41 -8.70 -2.94 2.79
N LEU A 42 -9.00 -3.39 1.56
CA LEU A 42 -10.05 -2.81 0.72
C LEU A 42 -11.45 -3.05 1.28
N GLY A 43 -11.65 -4.18 1.98
CA GLY A 43 -12.90 -4.50 2.67
C GLY A 43 -13.22 -3.59 3.87
N ALA A 44 -12.21 -2.89 4.39
CA ALA A 44 -12.36 -1.97 5.51
C ALA A 44 -12.50 -0.50 5.08
N LEU A 45 -12.26 -0.17 3.80
CA LEU A 45 -12.39 1.21 3.33
C LEU A 45 -13.85 1.65 3.34
N PRO A 46 -14.20 2.74 4.05
CA PRO A 46 -15.55 3.27 4.03
C PRO A 46 -15.86 3.94 2.69
N ALA A 47 -17.15 4.11 2.38
CA ALA A 47 -17.60 4.68 1.11
C ALA A 47 -17.21 6.17 0.92
N ASP A 48 -16.91 6.87 2.00
CA ASP A 48 -16.51 8.28 2.06
C ASP A 48 -14.99 8.48 2.27
N PHE A 49 -14.20 7.42 2.09
CA PHE A 49 -12.74 7.47 2.20
C PHE A 49 -12.15 8.54 1.27
N ALA A 50 -11.39 9.48 1.84
CA ALA A 50 -11.01 10.71 1.17
C ALA A 50 -9.86 10.58 0.17
N ALA A 51 -8.89 9.71 0.45
CA ALA A 51 -7.71 9.60 -0.39
C ALA A 51 -8.04 8.83 -1.68
N ALA A 52 -7.28 9.13 -2.75
CA ALA A 52 -7.16 8.18 -3.85
C ALA A 52 -6.33 6.97 -3.39
N VAL A 53 -6.58 5.80 -3.97
CA VAL A 53 -5.79 4.58 -3.70
C VAL A 53 -5.25 4.03 -5.02
N MET A 54 -3.95 3.73 -5.06
CA MET A 54 -3.30 3.13 -6.22
C MET A 54 -2.58 1.85 -5.80
N ILE A 55 -2.82 0.76 -6.52
CA ILE A 55 -2.35 -0.58 -6.15
C ILE A 55 -1.46 -1.14 -7.24
N VAL A 56 -0.29 -1.62 -6.85
CA VAL A 56 0.56 -2.50 -7.66
C VAL A 56 0.62 -3.86 -7.00
N THR A 57 0.19 -4.88 -7.75
CA THR A 57 0.43 -6.28 -7.39
C THR A 57 1.26 -6.91 -8.50
N HIS A 58 2.31 -7.66 -8.16
CA HIS A 58 3.04 -8.44 -9.16
C HIS A 58 2.10 -9.47 -9.79
N LEU A 59 1.94 -9.39 -11.10
CA LEU A 59 1.10 -10.27 -11.89
C LEU A 59 1.95 -10.96 -12.96
N PRO A 60 1.64 -12.22 -13.32
CA PRO A 60 2.18 -12.82 -14.53
C PRO A 60 1.79 -11.97 -15.75
N PRO A 61 2.74 -11.65 -16.68
CA PRO A 61 2.49 -10.71 -17.77
C PRO A 61 1.47 -11.20 -18.80
N ASP A 62 1.32 -12.52 -18.95
CA ASP A 62 0.48 -13.14 -19.98
C ASP A 62 -0.93 -13.52 -19.49
N SER A 63 -1.30 -13.13 -18.28
CA SER A 63 -2.60 -13.48 -17.68
C SER A 63 -3.53 -12.27 -17.64
N PRO A 64 -4.78 -12.40 -18.14
CA PRO A 64 -5.78 -11.38 -17.91
C PRO A 64 -5.93 -11.15 -16.40
N SER A 65 -5.89 -9.90 -15.97
CA SER A 65 -6.05 -9.54 -14.57
C SER A 65 -7.53 -9.58 -14.20
N TYR A 66 -7.88 -10.44 -13.25
CA TYR A 66 -9.21 -10.45 -12.62
C TYR A 66 -9.23 -9.65 -11.31
N LEU A 67 -8.17 -8.86 -11.04
CA LEU A 67 -8.04 -8.14 -9.77
C LEU A 67 -9.12 -7.08 -9.59
N VAL A 68 -9.43 -6.31 -10.64
CA VAL A 68 -10.45 -5.25 -10.55
C VAL A 68 -11.83 -5.83 -10.19
N PRO A 69 -12.38 -6.84 -10.91
CA PRO A 69 -13.61 -7.49 -10.48
C PRO A 69 -13.53 -8.11 -9.08
N ALA A 70 -12.42 -8.77 -8.74
CA ALA A 70 -12.26 -9.41 -7.43
C ALA A 70 -12.32 -8.41 -6.27
N PHE A 71 -11.66 -7.26 -6.41
CA PHE A 71 -11.62 -6.21 -5.41
C PHE A 71 -12.90 -5.38 -5.37
N ALA A 72 -13.53 -5.12 -6.53
CA ALA A 72 -14.78 -4.37 -6.61
C ALA A 72 -15.92 -5.02 -5.79
N HIS A 73 -15.92 -6.35 -5.66
CA HIS A 73 -16.90 -7.05 -4.83
C HIS A 73 -16.73 -6.84 -3.32
N ARG A 74 -15.57 -6.35 -2.88
CA ARG A 74 -15.23 -6.21 -1.46
C ARG A 74 -15.02 -4.77 -1.03
N CYS A 75 -14.75 -3.86 -1.95
CA CYS A 75 -14.52 -2.45 -1.65
C CYS A 75 -15.81 -1.62 -1.81
N ALA A 76 -16.06 -0.70 -0.88
CA ALA A 76 -17.16 0.26 -1.01
C ALA A 76 -16.88 1.34 -2.07
N LEU A 77 -15.60 1.59 -2.39
CA LEU A 77 -15.16 2.55 -3.40
C LEU A 77 -15.16 1.92 -4.80
N PRO A 78 -15.33 2.72 -5.87
CA PRO A 78 -15.09 2.26 -7.23
C PRO A 78 -13.67 1.73 -7.40
N VAL A 79 -13.54 0.49 -7.84
CA VAL A 79 -12.26 -0.14 -8.21
C VAL A 79 -12.15 -0.20 -9.73
N LEU A 80 -11.06 0.31 -10.27
CA LEU A 80 -10.88 0.57 -11.69
C LEU A 80 -9.46 0.16 -12.14
N GLU A 81 -9.33 -0.24 -13.39
CA GLU A 81 -8.05 -0.20 -14.09
C GLU A 81 -7.95 1.20 -14.74
N PRO A 82 -6.87 1.97 -14.51
CA PRO A 82 -6.76 3.33 -15.03
C PRO A 82 -6.37 3.37 -16.51
N ASP A 83 -6.83 4.38 -17.22
CA ASP A 83 -6.28 4.77 -18.52
C ASP A 83 -5.09 5.73 -18.37
N ALA A 84 -4.18 5.73 -19.34
CA ALA A 84 -3.09 6.71 -19.39
C ALA A 84 -3.64 8.14 -19.58
N GLY A 85 -3.18 9.09 -18.77
CA GLY A 85 -3.67 10.47 -18.71
C GLY A 85 -4.94 10.65 -17.88
N GLU A 86 -5.48 9.59 -17.27
CA GLU A 86 -6.61 9.70 -16.37
C GLU A 86 -6.22 10.50 -15.11
N ARG A 87 -7.10 11.39 -14.64
CA ARG A 87 -6.87 12.13 -13.39
C ARG A 87 -7.01 11.21 -12.19
N ILE A 88 -6.08 11.32 -11.24
CA ILE A 88 -6.16 10.63 -9.96
C ILE A 88 -7.16 11.38 -9.08
N LEU A 89 -8.33 10.78 -8.84
CA LEU A 89 -9.42 11.39 -8.09
C LEU A 89 -9.60 10.74 -6.70
N PRO A 90 -9.89 11.54 -5.66
CA PRO A 90 -10.35 11.08 -4.34
C PRO A 90 -11.44 10.00 -4.40
N GLY A 91 -11.46 9.09 -3.42
CA GLY A 91 -12.52 8.09 -3.27
C GLY A 91 -12.55 7.05 -4.38
N ARG A 92 -11.41 6.78 -5.03
CA ARG A 92 -11.27 5.75 -6.08
C ARG A 92 -10.08 4.87 -5.80
N VAL A 93 -10.18 3.62 -6.26
CA VAL A 93 -9.10 2.64 -6.21
C VAL A 93 -8.69 2.30 -7.64
N HIS A 94 -7.44 2.59 -7.99
CA HIS A 94 -6.83 2.24 -9.27
C HIS A 94 -5.88 1.06 -9.10
N VAL A 95 -6.03 0.03 -9.93
CA VAL A 95 -5.18 -1.16 -9.93
C VAL A 95 -4.32 -1.14 -11.18
N ALA A 96 -3.00 -1.28 -11.02
CA ALA A 96 -2.07 -1.28 -12.14
C ALA A 96 -2.41 -2.41 -13.14
N PRO A 97 -2.50 -2.10 -14.44
CA PRO A 97 -2.67 -3.12 -15.46
C PRO A 97 -1.42 -3.99 -15.60
N PRO A 98 -1.56 -5.29 -15.92
CA PRO A 98 -0.41 -6.15 -16.19
C PRO A 98 0.37 -5.64 -17.41
N GLY A 99 1.70 -5.79 -17.37
CA GLY A 99 2.55 -5.41 -18.49
C GLY A 99 2.83 -3.90 -18.62
N TYR A 100 2.35 -3.07 -17.68
CA TYR A 100 2.72 -1.65 -17.59
C TYR A 100 3.27 -1.31 -16.21
N HIS A 101 4.20 -0.37 -16.15
CA HIS A 101 4.45 0.39 -14.93
C HIS A 101 3.35 1.44 -14.79
N MET A 102 2.77 1.56 -13.59
CA MET A 102 1.83 2.63 -13.25
C MET A 102 2.56 3.70 -12.45
N LEU A 103 2.47 4.95 -12.88
CA LEU A 103 3.16 6.10 -12.30
C LEU A 103 2.18 7.24 -11.99
N VAL A 104 2.61 8.13 -11.10
CA VAL A 104 1.95 9.41 -10.84
C VAL A 104 2.71 10.53 -11.52
N GLU A 105 2.05 11.25 -12.42
CA GLU A 105 2.61 12.42 -13.10
C GLU A 105 2.49 13.70 -12.28
N VAL A 106 3.30 14.71 -12.63
CA VAL A 106 3.35 16.01 -11.94
C VAL A 106 1.99 16.73 -11.94
N ASP A 107 1.20 16.53 -13.00
CA ASP A 107 -0.15 17.08 -13.13
C ASP A 107 -1.24 16.24 -12.44
N ARG A 108 -0.83 15.24 -11.64
CA ARG A 108 -1.69 14.31 -10.90
C ARG A 108 -2.56 13.44 -11.80
N THR A 109 -2.00 13.04 -12.94
CA THR A 109 -2.56 12.01 -13.82
C THR A 109 -1.80 10.69 -13.69
N VAL A 110 -2.42 9.61 -14.15
CA VAL A 110 -1.78 8.29 -14.26
C VAL A 110 -0.98 8.21 -15.54
N ALA A 111 0.28 7.80 -15.45
CA ALA A 111 1.05 7.35 -16.61
C ALA A 111 1.21 5.84 -16.60
N LEU A 112 1.13 5.24 -17.79
CA LEU A 112 1.37 3.82 -18.03
C LEU A 112 2.59 3.66 -18.94
N SER A 113 3.68 3.11 -18.41
CA SER A 113 4.94 2.95 -19.14
C SER A 113 5.20 1.48 -19.50
N THR A 114 5.78 1.27 -20.69
CA THR A 114 6.31 -0.02 -21.16
C THR A 114 7.82 -0.10 -21.08
N ASP A 115 8.45 0.75 -20.25
CA ASP A 115 9.88 0.69 -19.97
C ASP A 115 10.31 -0.69 -19.44
N ALA A 116 11.63 -0.90 -19.45
CA ALA A 116 12.22 -2.15 -19.02
C ALA A 116 11.79 -2.52 -17.59
N ALA A 117 11.50 -3.81 -17.38
CA ALA A 117 11.05 -4.31 -16.09
C ALA A 117 12.09 -4.00 -15.00
N VAL A 118 11.61 -3.49 -13.87
CA VAL A 118 12.42 -3.23 -12.67
C VAL A 118 12.35 -4.47 -11.79
N ARG A 119 13.52 -5.01 -11.42
CA ARG A 119 13.62 -6.27 -10.65
C ARG A 119 12.80 -7.42 -11.29
N PHE A 120 12.83 -7.49 -12.63
CA PHE A 120 12.10 -8.47 -13.44
C PHE A 120 10.56 -8.36 -13.39
N SER A 121 10.02 -7.29 -12.79
CA SER A 121 8.58 -7.10 -12.64
C SER A 121 8.08 -5.87 -13.40
N ARG A 122 6.92 -6.03 -14.05
CA ARG A 122 6.15 -4.94 -14.67
C ARG A 122 4.66 -5.28 -14.54
N PRO A 123 3.95 -4.71 -13.55
CA PRO A 123 4.30 -3.51 -12.77
C PRO A 123 5.35 -3.71 -11.67
N SER A 124 6.06 -2.64 -11.31
CA SER A 124 7.00 -2.57 -10.17
C SER A 124 6.45 -1.63 -9.10
N ILE A 125 6.62 -2.03 -7.84
CA ILE A 125 6.19 -1.28 -6.66
C ILE A 125 7.08 -0.06 -6.45
N ASP A 126 8.41 -0.22 -6.58
CA ASP A 126 9.39 0.88 -6.50
C ASP A 126 8.98 2.02 -7.45
N VAL A 127 8.62 1.72 -8.70
CA VAL A 127 8.25 2.74 -9.71
C VAL A 127 7.02 3.56 -9.31
N LEU A 128 5.95 2.92 -8.82
CA LEU A 128 4.78 3.64 -8.34
C LEU A 128 5.12 4.49 -7.11
N PHE A 129 5.84 3.92 -6.15
CA PHE A 129 6.13 4.60 -4.88
C PHE A 129 7.05 5.80 -5.10
N GLU A 130 8.06 5.69 -5.95
CA GLU A 130 9.00 6.78 -6.25
C GLU A 130 8.33 7.96 -6.97
N SER A 131 7.50 7.67 -7.98
CA SER A 131 6.77 8.71 -8.72
C SER A 131 5.73 9.40 -7.83
N ALA A 132 4.95 8.64 -7.06
CA ALA A 132 4.01 9.19 -6.09
C ALA A 132 4.71 10.05 -5.03
N ALA A 133 5.87 9.61 -4.52
CA ALA A 133 6.61 10.36 -3.51
C ALA A 133 7.06 11.74 -4.01
N ALA A 134 7.51 11.82 -5.27
CA ALA A 134 7.96 13.07 -5.88
C ALA A 134 6.82 14.08 -6.05
N VAL A 135 5.58 13.61 -6.21
CA VAL A 135 4.39 14.45 -6.48
C VAL A 135 3.66 14.81 -5.19
N CYS A 136 3.41 13.83 -4.33
CA CYS A 136 2.53 13.95 -3.17
C CYS A 136 3.28 14.35 -1.89
N GLY A 137 4.58 14.04 -1.80
CA GLY A 137 5.43 14.31 -0.63
C GLY A 137 4.77 13.91 0.69
N ALA A 138 4.58 14.88 1.59
CA ALA A 138 3.94 14.69 2.89
C ALA A 138 2.46 14.24 2.83
N GLY A 139 1.79 14.37 1.69
CA GLY A 139 0.44 13.88 1.49
C GLY A 139 0.35 12.40 1.12
N LEU A 140 1.48 11.68 1.04
CA LEU A 140 1.53 10.28 0.64
C LEU A 140 1.57 9.32 1.84
N LEU A 141 0.77 8.26 1.77
CA LEU A 141 0.93 7.04 2.55
C LEU A 141 1.32 5.90 1.61
N ALA A 142 2.44 5.23 1.87
CA ALA A 142 2.87 4.04 1.13
C ALA A 142 2.82 2.80 2.00
N ILE A 143 2.19 1.73 1.50
CA ILE A 143 1.96 0.47 2.24
C ILE A 143 2.60 -0.68 1.47
N LEU A 144 3.57 -1.35 2.08
CA LEU A 144 4.25 -2.51 1.49
C LEU A 144 3.81 -3.82 2.16
N LEU A 145 3.34 -4.76 1.36
CA LEU A 145 2.74 -6.02 1.77
C LEU A 145 3.67 -7.23 1.49
N SER A 146 3.15 -8.42 1.76
CA SER A 146 3.76 -9.73 1.45
C SER A 146 4.28 -9.82 0.01
N GLY A 147 5.47 -10.40 -0.14
CA GLY A 147 6.12 -10.63 -1.42
C GLY A 147 7.49 -11.30 -1.31
N ALA A 148 7.94 -11.93 -2.40
CA ALA A 148 9.10 -12.84 -2.42
C ALA A 148 10.43 -12.20 -2.86
N ASN A 149 10.50 -10.87 -2.97
CA ASN A 149 11.72 -10.13 -3.34
C ASN A 149 11.80 -8.79 -2.57
N ASP A 150 12.65 -7.85 -2.97
CA ASP A 150 12.86 -6.56 -2.29
C ASP A 150 12.24 -5.35 -3.02
N ASP A 151 11.36 -5.58 -4.01
CA ASP A 151 10.67 -4.50 -4.74
C ASP A 151 9.74 -3.72 -3.79
N GLY A 152 9.82 -2.39 -3.83
CA GLY A 152 9.11 -1.47 -2.95
C GLY A 152 9.99 -0.92 -1.83
N ALA A 153 11.09 -1.57 -1.46
CA ALA A 153 11.97 -1.07 -0.40
C ALA A 153 12.67 0.26 -0.78
N GLN A 154 13.09 0.42 -2.05
CA GLN A 154 13.67 1.69 -2.51
C GLN A 154 12.59 2.77 -2.68
N GLY A 155 11.40 2.38 -3.13
CA GLY A 155 10.21 3.20 -3.15
C GLY A 155 9.89 3.78 -1.77
N LEU A 156 9.80 2.94 -0.74
CA LEU A 156 9.55 3.40 0.63
C LEU A 156 10.66 4.33 1.15
N LYS A 157 11.93 4.06 0.81
CA LYS A 157 13.03 4.98 1.12
C LYS A 157 12.78 6.36 0.51
N ARG A 158 12.31 6.40 -0.74
CA ARG A 158 12.00 7.64 -1.44
C ARG A 158 10.80 8.36 -0.82
N VAL A 159 9.75 7.63 -0.48
CA VAL A 159 8.56 8.15 0.23
C VAL A 159 8.97 8.88 1.50
N ARG A 160 9.81 8.25 2.35
CA ARG A 160 10.30 8.88 3.58
C ARG A 160 11.17 10.10 3.30
N ALA A 161 12.04 10.04 2.28
CA ALA A 161 12.90 11.17 1.90
C ALA A 161 12.09 12.41 1.47
N PHE A 162 10.86 12.24 0.99
CA PHE A 162 9.93 13.34 0.67
C PHE A 162 8.91 13.64 1.78
N GLY A 163 9.05 13.03 2.96
CA GLY A 163 8.20 13.30 4.12
C GLY A 163 6.85 12.58 4.14
N GLY A 164 6.63 11.64 3.22
CA GLY A 164 5.49 10.72 3.26
C GLY A 164 5.63 9.69 4.38
N THR A 165 4.54 8.98 4.67
CA THR A 165 4.48 7.95 5.72
C THR A 165 4.59 6.56 5.11
N THR A 166 5.30 5.63 5.77
CA THR A 166 5.44 4.25 5.29
C THR A 166 4.93 3.22 6.28
N TRP A 167 4.05 2.33 5.82
CA TRP A 167 3.60 1.15 6.57
C TRP A 167 4.14 -0.11 5.90
N VAL A 168 4.58 -1.07 6.72
CA VAL A 168 5.05 -2.37 6.25
C VAL A 168 4.28 -3.46 6.97
N GLN A 169 3.87 -4.50 6.23
CA GLN A 169 3.20 -5.65 6.80
C GLN A 169 4.11 -6.35 7.82
N ALA A 170 3.58 -6.72 8.97
CA ALA A 170 4.31 -7.51 9.97
C ALA A 170 4.78 -8.84 9.33
N PRO A 171 6.09 -9.15 9.31
CA PRO A 171 6.61 -10.30 8.56
C PRO A 171 6.04 -11.66 9.00
N ASP A 172 5.59 -11.79 10.23
CA ASP A 172 4.95 -13.00 10.77
C ASP A 172 3.52 -13.23 10.24
N THR A 173 2.90 -12.19 9.69
CA THR A 173 1.58 -12.27 9.02
C THR A 173 1.69 -12.40 7.50
N ALA A 174 2.89 -12.29 6.93
CA ALA A 174 3.12 -12.36 5.49
C ALA A 174 3.36 -13.81 5.05
N SER A 175 2.64 -14.26 4.02
CA SER A 175 2.89 -15.60 3.44
C SER A 175 4.24 -15.68 2.72
N SER A 176 4.73 -14.55 2.23
CA SER A 176 6.07 -14.36 1.67
C SER A 176 6.68 -13.13 2.33
N PRO A 177 7.47 -13.33 3.41
CA PRO A 177 7.94 -12.26 4.27
C PRO A 177 9.19 -11.53 3.75
N GLU A 178 9.77 -11.93 2.63
CA GLU A 178 11.03 -11.41 2.11
C GLU A 178 10.95 -9.88 1.84
N MET A 179 9.87 -9.42 1.21
CA MET A 179 9.65 -8.02 0.88
C MET A 179 9.45 -7.13 2.12
N PRO A 180 8.57 -7.49 3.07
CA PRO A 180 8.51 -6.79 4.35
C PRO A 180 9.83 -6.77 5.12
N ARG A 181 10.56 -7.89 5.18
CA ARG A 181 11.86 -7.96 5.89
C ARG A 181 12.88 -7.01 5.27
N ALA A 182 13.00 -6.99 3.95
CA ALA A 182 13.93 -6.09 3.25
C ALA A 182 13.65 -4.61 3.57
N ALA A 183 12.37 -4.20 3.63
CA ALA A 183 12.01 -2.84 4.00
C ALA A 183 12.30 -2.52 5.48
N ILE A 184 12.09 -3.46 6.39
CA ILE A 184 12.39 -3.26 7.81
C ILE A 184 13.90 -3.17 8.04
N GLU A 185 14.68 -4.06 7.45
CA GLU A 185 16.14 -4.09 7.58
C GLU A 185 16.82 -2.83 7.03
N THR A 186 16.23 -2.20 6.01
CA THR A 186 16.71 -0.93 5.46
C THR A 186 16.26 0.30 6.26
N GLY A 187 15.48 0.11 7.33
CA GLY A 187 15.03 1.18 8.22
C GLY A 187 14.04 2.14 7.55
N VAL A 188 13.26 1.67 6.57
CA VAL A 188 12.31 2.49 5.81
C VAL A 188 10.85 2.28 6.20
N ALA A 189 10.58 1.54 7.27
CA ALA A 189 9.25 1.38 7.85
C ALA A 189 9.05 2.37 9.01
N ASP A 190 8.13 3.34 8.87
CA ASP A 190 7.70 4.15 10.02
C ASP A 190 6.82 3.33 10.96
N TYR A 191 6.00 2.44 10.39
CA TYR A 191 5.14 1.55 11.15
C TYR A 191 5.12 0.12 10.59
N ILE A 192 5.07 -0.85 11.49
CA ILE A 192 4.94 -2.28 11.16
C ILE A 192 3.62 -2.75 11.76
N TYR A 193 2.71 -3.23 10.91
CA TYR A 193 1.34 -3.56 11.31
C TYR A 193 0.87 -4.91 10.77
N THR A 194 -0.02 -5.56 11.52
CA THR A 194 -0.79 -6.69 10.99
C THR A 194 -1.82 -6.18 9.96
N PRO A 195 -2.29 -7.02 9.03
CA PRO A 195 -3.36 -6.66 8.09
C PRO A 195 -4.60 -6.06 8.76
N GLU A 196 -5.02 -6.60 9.90
CA GLU A 196 -6.19 -6.13 10.66
C GLU A 196 -5.94 -4.74 11.24
N THR A 197 -4.73 -4.49 11.72
CA THR A 197 -4.34 -3.18 12.24
C THR A 197 -4.26 -2.14 11.12
N MET A 198 -3.72 -2.51 9.95
CA MET A 198 -3.72 -1.65 8.77
C MET A 198 -5.13 -1.30 8.33
N ALA A 199 -6.01 -2.29 8.24
CA ALA A 199 -7.41 -2.11 7.86
C ALA A 199 -8.15 -1.18 8.82
N LEU A 200 -8.01 -1.41 10.13
CA LEU A 200 -8.60 -0.53 11.16
C LEU A 200 -8.09 0.91 11.04
N ARG A 201 -6.79 1.09 10.82
CA ARG A 201 -6.19 2.43 10.70
C ARG A 201 -6.58 3.13 9.41
N LEU A 202 -6.65 2.42 8.29
CA LEU A 202 -7.17 2.97 7.02
C LEU A 202 -8.62 3.44 7.20
N ALA A 203 -9.48 2.61 7.81
CA ALA A 203 -10.87 2.96 8.07
C ALA A 203 -11.04 4.18 8.98
N ALA A 204 -10.05 4.45 9.85
CA ALA A 204 -10.05 5.57 10.77
C ALA A 204 -9.41 6.85 10.20
N LEU A 205 -8.85 6.82 8.98
CA LEU A 205 -8.32 8.03 8.35
C LEU A 205 -9.47 9.04 8.12
N PRO A 206 -9.18 10.36 8.17
CA PRO A 206 -10.21 11.37 8.00
C PRO A 206 -10.99 11.17 6.70
N ALA A 207 -12.32 11.14 6.81
CA ALA A 207 -13.22 11.24 5.67
C ALA A 207 -13.10 12.64 5.04
N SER A 208 -13.55 12.77 3.79
CA SER A 208 -13.59 14.06 3.10
C SER A 208 -14.50 15.01 3.88
N LEU A 209 -14.06 16.25 4.12
CA LEU A 209 -14.87 17.31 4.72
C LEU A 209 -16.08 17.67 3.85
#